data_AF-A0A6I5CPT9-F1
#
_entry.id   AF-A0A6I5CPT9-F1
#
_cell.length_a   1.000
_cell.length_b   1.000
_cell.length_c   1.000
_cell.angle_alpha   90.00
_cell.angle_beta   90.00
_cell.angle_gamma   90.00
#
_symmetry.space_group_name_H-M   'P 1'
#
loop_
_entity.id
_entity.type
_entity.pdbx_description
1 polymer ?
#
loop_
_entity_poly.entity_id
_entity_poly.type
_entity_poly.pdbx_seq_one_letter_code
_entity_poly.pdbx_strand_id
1 'polypeptide(L)'
;MTQHGSALNFRDFVSELLAAGDAVDIREPVSPTLEAAAVTRRVYDTRSPAPLFSRLTEGDEGFRLLGAPAGLGSCPGQTYGRLAAHFGLGRDTTPRDLLEHLVGAMDAAPVPPRVVPTGPCKENVLT
;
A
#
# COMPACT_ATOMS: atom_id res chain seq x y z
N MET A 1 9.43 17.05 10.34
CA MET A 1 8.38 16.17 10.91
C MET A 1 7.86 15.26 9.81
N THR A 2 7.83 13.96 10.08
CA THR A 2 7.26 12.94 9.18
C THR A 2 5.77 13.20 9.00
N GLN A 3 5.27 13.13 7.77
CA GLN A 3 3.83 13.18 7.52
C GLN A 3 3.23 11.80 7.82
N HIS A 4 1.99 11.80 8.31
CA HIS A 4 1.28 10.59 8.71
C HIS A 4 -0.01 10.40 7.91
N GLY A 5 -0.49 9.17 7.92
CA GLY A 5 -1.70 8.72 7.24
C GLY A 5 -1.41 7.99 5.93
N SER A 6 -2.27 7.02 5.60
CA SER A 6 -2.13 6.15 4.43
C SER A 6 -1.72 6.84 3.13
N ALA A 7 -2.31 8.01 2.82
CA ALA A 7 -2.04 8.72 1.56
C ALA A 7 -0.68 9.45 1.52
N LEU A 8 -0.05 9.69 2.68
CA LEU A 8 1.19 10.48 2.79
C LEU A 8 2.38 9.65 3.31
N ASN A 9 2.13 8.46 3.84
CA ASN A 9 3.14 7.59 4.41
C ASN A 9 2.83 6.12 4.13
N PHE A 10 3.64 5.49 3.28
CA PHE A 10 3.46 4.08 2.91
C PHE A 10 3.59 3.12 4.10
N ARG A 11 4.37 3.46 5.12
CA ARG A 11 4.50 2.63 6.32
C ARG A 11 3.22 2.67 7.16
N ASP A 12 2.57 3.83 7.24
CA ASP A 12 1.26 3.98 7.88
C ASP A 12 0.20 3.21 7.09
N PHE A 13 0.19 3.32 5.76
CA PHE A 13 -0.68 2.55 4.87
C PHE A 13 -0.60 1.04 5.13
N VAL A 14 0.60 0.46 5.12
CA VAL A 14 0.79 -0.97 5.41
C VAL A 14 0.29 -1.34 6.80
N SER A 15 0.56 -0.50 7.80
CA SER A 15 0.15 -0.74 9.19
C SER A 15 -1.38 -0.71 9.34
N GLU A 16 -2.05 0.23 8.68
CA GLU A 16 -3.51 0.33 8.65
C GLU A 16 -4.14 -0.86 7.93
N LEU A 17 -3.57 -1.35 6.82
CA LEU A 17 -4.07 -2.55 6.15
C LEU A 17 -3.95 -3.80 7.04
N LEU A 18 -2.83 -3.97 7.73
CA LEU A 18 -2.64 -5.08 8.67
C LEU A 18 -3.64 -5.00 9.83
N ALA A 19 -3.82 -3.82 10.41
CA ALA A 19 -4.78 -3.61 11.50
C ALA A 19 -6.24 -3.87 11.06
N ALA A 20 -6.58 -3.54 9.81
CA ALA A 20 -7.90 -3.77 9.23
C ALA A 20 -8.12 -5.22 8.74
N GLY A 21 -7.10 -6.09 8.78
CA GLY A 21 -7.17 -7.45 8.22
C GLY A 21 -7.21 -7.50 6.68
N ASP A 22 -6.86 -6.39 6.01
CA ASP A 22 -6.83 -6.26 4.55
C ASP A 22 -5.41 -6.40 3.98
N ALA A 23 -4.45 -6.70 4.85
CA ALA A 23 -3.16 -7.29 4.54
C ALA A 23 -2.84 -8.44 5.50
N VAL A 24 -1.95 -9.34 5.06
CA VAL A 24 -1.45 -10.47 5.86
C VAL A 24 0.07 -10.44 5.85
N ASP A 25 0.67 -10.52 7.05
CA ASP A 25 2.12 -10.65 7.24
C ASP A 25 2.53 -12.12 7.05
N ILE A 26 3.12 -12.44 5.90
CA ILE A 26 3.63 -13.77 5.55
C ILE A 26 5.09 -13.86 6.00
N ARG A 27 5.35 -14.76 6.95
CA ARG A 27 6.68 -14.91 7.59
C ARG A 27 7.40 -16.18 7.15
N GLU A 28 6.71 -17.06 6.46
CA GLU A 28 7.29 -18.19 5.76
C GLU A 28 8.29 -17.69 4.71
N PRO A 29 9.41 -18.40 4.50
CA PRO A 29 10.34 -18.07 3.42
C PRO A 29 9.64 -18.14 2.07
N VAL A 30 9.75 -17.07 1.28
CA VAL A 30 9.18 -16.98 -0.07
C VAL A 30 10.26 -16.55 -1.06
N SER A 31 10.30 -17.19 -2.22
CA SER A 31 11.16 -16.76 -3.31
C SER A 31 10.62 -15.48 -3.96
N PRO A 32 11.41 -14.39 -4.02
CA PRO A 32 11.05 -13.26 -4.87
C PRO A 32 11.11 -13.64 -6.36
N THR A 33 11.82 -14.72 -6.73
CA THR A 33 11.78 -15.27 -8.09
C THR A 33 10.48 -16.03 -8.32
N LEU A 34 9.53 -15.37 -9.01
CA LEU A 34 8.22 -15.87 -9.42
C LEU A 34 7.22 -16.15 -8.29
N GLU A 35 7.60 -16.75 -7.17
CA GLU A 35 6.66 -17.21 -6.14
C GLU A 35 5.86 -16.06 -5.52
N ALA A 36 6.53 -14.99 -5.04
CA ALA A 36 5.86 -13.80 -4.51
C ALA A 36 4.86 -13.19 -5.51
N ALA A 37 5.23 -13.17 -6.80
CA ALA A 37 4.37 -12.67 -7.87
C ALA A 37 3.19 -13.62 -8.16
N ALA A 38 3.40 -14.94 -8.13
CA ALA A 38 2.35 -15.93 -8.33
C ALA A 38 1.30 -15.88 -7.21
N VAL A 39 1.73 -15.74 -5.95
CA VAL A 39 0.84 -15.49 -4.81
C VAL A 39 0.07 -14.20 -5.01
N THR A 40 0.77 -13.11 -5.37
CA THR A 40 0.14 -11.80 -5.61
C THR A 40 -0.87 -11.84 -6.76
N ARG A 41 -0.60 -12.61 -7.82
CA ARG A 41 -1.54 -12.82 -8.93
C ARG A 41 -2.83 -13.47 -8.46
N ARG A 42 -2.73 -14.53 -7.66
CA ARG A 42 -3.90 -15.20 -7.06
C ARG A 42 -4.68 -14.28 -6.12
N VAL A 43 -3.99 -13.39 -5.41
CA VAL A 43 -4.64 -12.37 -4.55
C VAL A 43 -5.53 -11.45 -5.38
N TYR A 44 -5.07 -10.98 -6.54
CA TYR A 44 -5.90 -10.18 -7.44
C TYR A 44 -7.12 -10.96 -7.96
N ASP A 45 -6.95 -12.23 -8.33
CA ASP A 45 -8.04 -13.06 -8.86
C ASP A 45 -9.13 -13.35 -7.82
N THR A 46 -8.74 -13.44 -6.56
CA THR A 46 -9.62 -13.81 -5.45
C THR A 46 -10.04 -12.63 -4.58
N ARG A 47 -9.53 -11.43 -4.84
CA ARG A 47 -9.73 -10.22 -4.00
C ARG A 47 -9.33 -10.46 -2.53
N SER A 48 -8.27 -11.23 -2.34
CA SER A 48 -7.75 -11.55 -1.01
C SER A 48 -7.05 -10.33 -0.36
N PRO A 49 -6.81 -10.37 0.96
CA PRO A 49 -5.91 -9.44 1.64
C PRO A 49 -4.53 -9.37 0.97
N ALA A 50 -3.88 -8.21 1.07
CA ALA A 50 -2.59 -7.94 0.44
C ALA A 50 -1.48 -8.72 1.14
N PRO A 51 -0.64 -9.49 0.44
CA PRO A 51 0.44 -10.23 1.06
C PRO A 51 1.63 -9.30 1.34
N LEU A 52 2.03 -9.17 2.59
CA LEU A 52 3.31 -8.59 2.98
C LEU A 52 4.29 -9.74 3.23
N PHE A 53 5.18 -9.98 2.27
CA PHE A 53 6.22 -10.99 2.36
C PHE A 53 7.37 -10.44 3.21
N SER A 54 7.48 -10.92 4.44
CA SER A 54 8.47 -10.46 5.42
C SER A 54 9.79 -11.22 5.38
N ARG A 55 9.85 -12.37 4.69
CA ARG A 55 11.06 -13.20 4.58
C ARG A 55 11.29 -13.69 3.16
N LEU A 56 12.21 -13.04 2.45
CA LEU A 56 12.63 -13.43 1.10
C LEU A 56 13.78 -14.45 1.16
N THR A 57 13.80 -15.45 0.27
CA THR A 57 14.87 -16.47 0.23
C THR A 57 16.15 -15.99 -0.45
N GLU A 58 16.06 -14.95 -1.27
CA GLU A 58 17.19 -14.31 -1.92
C GLU A 58 17.05 -12.78 -1.93
N GLY A 59 18.16 -12.07 -2.10
CA GLY A 59 18.27 -10.62 -1.98
C GLY A 59 18.92 -10.17 -0.67
N ASP A 60 19.11 -8.86 -0.52
CA ASP A 60 19.68 -8.28 0.69
C ASP A 60 18.70 -8.38 1.88
N GLU A 61 19.23 -8.56 3.08
CA GLU A 61 18.41 -8.64 4.30
C GLU A 61 17.69 -7.31 4.60
N GLY A 62 16.52 -7.41 5.24
CA GLY A 62 15.74 -6.25 5.69
C GLY A 62 14.72 -5.71 4.66
N PHE A 63 14.83 -6.11 3.39
CA PHE A 63 13.80 -5.81 2.40
C PHE A 63 12.57 -6.73 2.57
N ARG A 64 11.40 -6.16 2.27
CA ARG A 64 10.10 -6.86 2.29
C ARG A 64 9.31 -6.47 1.04
N LEU A 65 8.38 -7.32 0.62
CA LEU A 65 7.55 -7.07 -0.56
C LEU A 65 6.09 -6.99 -0.16
N LEU A 66 5.40 -5.95 -0.62
CA LEU A 66 3.94 -5.86 -0.54
C LEU A 66 3.34 -6.15 -1.92
N GLY A 67 2.56 -7.23 -2.01
CA GLY A 67 1.75 -7.53 -3.18
C GLY A 67 0.38 -6.83 -3.14
N ALA A 68 -0.19 -6.59 -4.32
CA ALA A 68 -1.55 -6.06 -4.47
C ALA A 68 -1.90 -4.79 -3.66
N PRO A 69 -1.04 -3.76 -3.60
CA PRO A 69 -1.28 -2.57 -2.79
C PRO A 69 -2.58 -1.84 -3.16
N ALA A 70 -2.98 -1.85 -4.43
CA ALA A 70 -4.23 -1.27 -4.91
C ALA A 70 -5.22 -2.32 -5.45
N GLY A 71 -5.07 -3.59 -5.06
CA GLY A 71 -6.01 -4.64 -5.46
C GLY A 71 -7.39 -4.44 -4.82
N LEU A 72 -8.43 -5.00 -5.43
CA LEU A 72 -9.78 -4.96 -4.85
C LEU A 72 -9.87 -5.85 -3.61
N GLY A 73 -10.63 -5.41 -2.62
CA GLY A 73 -10.89 -6.15 -1.39
C GLY A 73 -12.17 -7.00 -1.48
N SER A 74 -12.23 -8.04 -0.65
CA SER A 74 -13.41 -8.90 -0.46
C SER A 74 -14.30 -8.48 0.72
N CYS A 75 -13.86 -7.50 1.53
CA CYS A 75 -14.64 -6.95 2.63
C CYS A 75 -15.95 -6.31 2.11
N PRO A 76 -17.14 -6.73 2.61
CA PRO A 76 -18.42 -6.15 2.21
C PRO A 76 -18.44 -4.63 2.40
N GLY A 77 -18.90 -3.90 1.38
CA GLY A 77 -18.95 -2.44 1.39
C GLY A 77 -17.60 -1.73 1.24
N GLN A 78 -16.48 -2.46 1.15
CA GLN A 78 -15.13 -1.87 1.10
C GLN A 78 -14.29 -2.41 -0.07
N THR A 79 -14.94 -2.79 -1.18
CA THR A 79 -14.26 -3.39 -2.35
C THR A 79 -13.13 -2.52 -2.90
N TYR A 80 -13.25 -1.20 -2.80
CA TYR A 80 -12.26 -0.21 -3.26
C TYR A 80 -11.43 0.38 -2.11
N GLY A 81 -11.52 -0.16 -0.89
CA GLY A 81 -10.95 0.46 0.30
C GLY A 81 -9.44 0.68 0.23
N ARG A 82 -8.67 -0.27 -0.33
CA ARG A 82 -7.23 -0.09 -0.57
C ARG A 82 -6.94 1.05 -1.54
N LEU A 83 -7.72 1.14 -2.62
CA LEU A 83 -7.58 2.21 -3.61
C LEU A 83 -7.95 3.57 -3.00
N ALA A 84 -9.05 3.65 -2.25
CA ALA A 84 -9.49 4.85 -1.56
C ALA A 84 -8.44 5.40 -0.59
N ALA A 85 -7.72 4.52 0.13
CA ALA A 85 -6.66 4.91 1.05
C ALA A 85 -5.49 5.65 0.37
N HIS A 86 -5.20 5.38 -0.91
CA HIS A 86 -4.17 6.12 -1.68
C HIS A 86 -4.56 7.59 -1.91
N PHE A 87 -5.86 7.90 -1.85
CA PHE A 87 -6.41 9.24 -2.02
C PHE A 87 -6.84 9.89 -0.69
N GLY A 88 -6.53 9.25 0.44
CA GLY A 88 -6.92 9.76 1.76
C GLY A 88 -8.43 9.70 2.02
N LEU A 89 -9.14 8.83 1.30
CA LEU A 89 -10.59 8.66 1.39
C LEU A 89 -10.96 7.48 2.30
N GLY A 90 -12.21 7.46 2.77
CA GLY A 90 -12.75 6.38 3.60
C GLY A 90 -12.77 5.04 2.87
N ARG A 91 -12.64 3.92 3.61
CA ARG A 91 -12.57 2.57 3.00
C ARG A 91 -13.88 2.13 2.32
N ASP A 92 -14.99 2.76 2.67
CA ASP A 92 -16.34 2.61 2.12
C ASP A 92 -16.60 3.48 0.87
N THR A 93 -15.59 4.24 0.42
CA THR A 93 -15.67 5.11 -0.75
C THR A 93 -16.13 4.35 -1.99
N THR A 94 -17.15 4.89 -2.67
CA THR A 94 -17.66 4.31 -3.89
C THR A 94 -16.81 4.70 -5.11
N PRO A 95 -16.88 3.96 -6.23
CA PRO A 95 -16.18 4.34 -7.46
C PRO A 95 -16.54 5.73 -7.98
N ARG A 96 -17.79 6.16 -7.80
CA ARG A 96 -18.23 7.50 -8.20
C ARG A 96 -17.54 8.56 -7.35
N ASP A 97 -17.58 8.43 -6.03
CA ASP A 97 -16.96 9.41 -5.13
C ASP A 97 -15.45 9.49 -5.36
N LEU A 98 -14.81 8.36 -5.63
CA LEU A 98 -13.38 8.29 -5.99
C LEU A 98 -13.09 9.06 -7.29
N LEU A 99 -13.91 8.87 -8.33
CA LEU A 99 -13.75 9.59 -9.59
C LEU A 99 -14.01 11.08 -9.43
N GLU A 100 -15.05 11.46 -8.70
CA GLU A 100 -15.37 12.86 -8.42
C GLU A 100 -14.25 13.54 -7.63
N HIS A 101 -13.64 12.85 -6.67
CA HIS A 101 -12.45 13.33 -5.96
C HIS A 101 -11.26 13.55 -6.90
N LEU A 102 -10.99 12.60 -7.80
CA LEU A 102 -9.91 12.73 -8.80
C LEU A 102 -10.15 13.91 -9.75
N VAL A 103 -11.38 14.06 -10.25
CA VAL A 103 -11.75 15.19 -11.12
C VAL A 103 -11.57 16.52 -10.39
N GLY A 104 -12.05 16.63 -9.15
CA GLY A 104 -11.86 17.83 -8.34
C GLY A 104 -10.39 18.14 -8.07
N ALA A 105 -9.55 17.13 -7.89
CA ALA A 105 -8.11 17.30 -7.68
C ALA A 105 -7.38 17.79 -8.94
N MET A 106 -7.85 17.44 -10.15
CA MET A 106 -7.25 17.93 -11.40
C MET A 106 -7.47 19.43 -11.62
N ASP A 107 -8.59 19.97 -11.13
CA ASP A 107 -8.92 21.40 -11.25
C ASP A 107 -8.36 22.24 -10.07
N ALA A 108 -7.84 21.58 -9.04
CA ALA A 108 -7.35 22.25 -7.83
C ALA A 108 -6.00 22.93 -8.07
N ALA A 109 -5.77 24.05 -7.35
CA ALA A 109 -4.45 24.68 -7.33
C ALA A 109 -3.43 23.72 -6.66
N PRO A 110 -2.30 23.41 -7.32
CA PRO A 110 -1.32 22.49 -6.78
C PRO A 110 -0.64 23.08 -5.55
N VAL A 111 -0.42 22.25 -4.53
CA VAL A 111 0.37 22.60 -3.35
C VAL A 111 1.84 22.23 -3.62
N PRO A 112 2.78 23.18 -3.52
CA PRO A 112 4.19 22.88 -3.77
C PRO A 112 4.74 21.88 -2.72
N PRO A 113 5.68 21.00 -3.11
CA PRO A 113 6.29 20.06 -2.18
C PRO A 113 7.13 20.80 -1.13
N ARG A 114 7.18 20.23 0.09
CA ARG A 114 7.98 20.78 1.19
C ARG A 114 9.38 20.19 1.18
N VAL A 115 10.39 21.03 1.00
CA VAL A 115 11.79 20.63 1.14
C VAL A 115 12.10 20.40 2.62
N VAL A 116 12.70 19.26 2.94
CA VAL A 116 13.09 18.87 4.31
C VAL A 116 14.55 18.40 4.33
N PRO A 117 15.31 18.63 5.42
CA PRO A 117 16.74 18.28 5.49
C PRO A 117 16.98 16.77 5.53
N THR A 118 16.06 16.02 6.13
CA THR A 118 16.15 14.56 6.30
C THR A 118 14.77 13.91 6.29
N GLY A 119 14.74 12.58 6.25
CA GLY A 119 13.53 11.76 6.32
C GLY A 119 13.87 10.27 6.46
N PRO A 120 12.87 9.41 6.73
CA PRO A 120 13.08 7.98 6.95
C PRO A 120 13.77 7.26 5.78
N CYS A 121 13.61 7.76 4.55
CA CYS A 121 14.30 7.21 3.38
C CYS A 121 15.83 7.34 3.44
N LYS A 122 16.39 8.10 4.38
CA LYS A 122 17.85 8.27 4.59
C LYS A 122 18.41 7.45 5.75
N GLU A 123 17.62 6.56 6.37
CA GLU A 123 18.05 5.74 7.51
C GLU A 123 19.18 4.76 7.17
N ASN A 124 19.25 4.30 5.92
CA ASN A 124 20.30 3.39 5.43
C ASN A 124 20.89 3.96 4.13
N VAL A 125 22.22 4.04 4.05
CA VAL A 125 22.96 4.53 2.88
C VAL A 125 24.05 3.51 2.57
N LEU A 126 24.02 2.94 1.36
CA LEU A 126 25.12 2.11 0.85
C LEU A 126 26.26 3.04 0.44
N THR A 127 27.42 2.86 1.06
CA THR A 127 28.65 3.61 0.79
C THR A 127 29.63 2.81 -0.03
#